data_AF-A0A7I0JXT3-F1
#
_entry.id   AF-A0A7I0JXT3-F1
#
_cell.length_a   1.000
_cell.length_b   1.000
_cell.length_c   1.000
_cell.angle_alpha   90.00
_cell.angle_beta   90.00
_cell.angle_gamma   90.00
#
_symmetry.space_group_name_H-M   'P 1'
#
loop_
_entity.id
_entity.type
_entity.pdbx_description
1 polymer ?
#
loop_
_entity_poly.entity_id
_entity_poly.type
_entity_poly.pdbx_seq_one_letter_code
_entity_poly.pdbx_strand_id
1 'polypeptide(L)'
;MEAIVEAAQRPTMRFVEPKTKEQQSRANVFRTREQLVNQRTELVNALRAHLYEFGYVAPQGIGHLRRLAEIVEDESADLPDLVRDICSALLDEID
;
A
#
# COMPACT_ATOMS: atom_id res chain seq x y z
N MET A 1 -14.99 -39.08 -4.71
CA MET A 1 -13.80 -38.89 -3.84
C MET A 1 -12.60 -39.48 -4.59
N GLU A 2 -12.30 -38.95 -5.78
CA GLU A 2 -11.35 -39.58 -6.73
C GLU A 2 -10.20 -38.66 -7.17
N ALA A 3 -10.32 -37.33 -7.00
CA ALA A 3 -9.27 -36.38 -7.38
C ALA A 3 -7.98 -36.45 -6.53
N ILE A 4 -8.04 -37.06 -5.34
CA ILE A 4 -6.90 -37.16 -4.42
C ILE A 4 -6.00 -38.36 -4.77
N VAL A 5 -6.57 -39.40 -5.41
CA VAL A 5 -5.82 -40.63 -5.72
C VAL A 5 -5.01 -40.49 -7.02
N GLU A 6 -5.48 -39.69 -7.97
CA GLU A 6 -4.85 -39.56 -9.30
C GLU A 6 -3.57 -38.70 -9.29
N ALA A 7 -3.36 -37.88 -8.25
CA ALA A 7 -2.14 -37.07 -8.09
C ALA A 7 -0.91 -37.90 -7.67
N ALA A 8 -1.11 -39.11 -7.12
CA ALA A 8 -0.04 -39.96 -6.60
C ALA A 8 0.67 -40.83 -7.67
N GLN A 9 0.09 -40.96 -8.87
CA GLN A 9 0.59 -41.88 -9.90
C GLN A 9 1.45 -41.24 -11.01
N ARG A 10 1.75 -39.94 -10.93
CA ARG A 10 2.62 -39.30 -11.94
C ARG A 10 4.10 -39.58 -11.62
N PRO A 11 4.86 -40.28 -12.49
CA PRO A 11 6.28 -40.62 -12.28
C PRO A 11 7.23 -39.41 -12.42
N THR A 12 6.70 -38.20 -12.36
CA THR A 12 7.45 -36.94 -12.41
C THR A 12 6.85 -35.96 -11.41
N MET A 13 6.69 -36.38 -10.15
CA MET A 13 6.76 -35.43 -9.04
C MET A 13 8.17 -34.83 -9.05
N ARG A 14 8.33 -33.73 -9.79
CA ARG A 14 9.53 -32.92 -9.73
C ARG A 14 9.60 -32.39 -8.31
N PHE A 15 10.34 -33.07 -7.43
CA PHE A 15 10.70 -32.57 -6.12
C PHE A 15 11.31 -31.19 -6.34
N VAL A 16 10.53 -30.15 -6.07
CA VAL A 16 11.07 -28.80 -5.98
C VAL A 16 11.75 -28.78 -4.63
N GLU A 17 13.07 -28.66 -4.63
CA GLU A 17 13.80 -28.49 -3.38
C GLU A 17 13.12 -27.39 -2.55
N PRO A 18 12.85 -27.63 -1.25
CA PRO A 18 12.36 -26.59 -0.37
C PRO A 18 13.27 -25.38 -0.52
N LYS A 19 12.70 -24.21 -0.81
CA LYS A 19 13.47 -22.95 -0.95
C LYS A 19 14.45 -22.88 0.21
N THR A 20 15.74 -22.70 -0.10
CA THR A 20 16.76 -22.56 0.93
C THR A 20 16.38 -21.37 1.83
N LYS A 21 16.80 -21.38 3.09
CA LYS A 21 16.53 -20.26 4.02
C LYS A 21 16.94 -18.91 3.39
N GLU A 22 18.03 -18.88 2.64
CA GLU A 22 18.49 -17.69 1.92
C GLU A 22 17.52 -17.24 0.80
N GLN A 23 17.05 -18.17 -0.03
CA GLN A 23 16.05 -17.88 -1.07
C GLN A 23 14.72 -17.38 -0.46
N GLN A 24 14.28 -17.99 0.64
CA GLN A 24 13.09 -17.57 1.36
C GLN A 24 13.24 -16.18 1.99
N SER A 25 14.40 -15.89 2.61
CA SER A 25 14.71 -14.57 3.17
C SER A 25 14.72 -13.48 2.11
N ARG A 26 15.33 -13.72 0.95
CA ARG A 26 15.29 -12.76 -0.17
C ARG A 26 13.86 -12.50 -0.62
N ALA A 27 13.06 -13.55 -0.78
CA ALA A 27 11.64 -13.41 -1.15
C ALA A 27 10.83 -12.64 -0.11
N ASN A 28 11.13 -12.78 1.19
CA ASN A 28 10.49 -11.99 2.23
C ASN A 28 10.82 -10.51 2.08
N VAL A 29 12.10 -10.16 1.91
CA VAL A 29 12.53 -8.76 1.71
C VAL A 29 11.82 -8.12 0.52
N PHE A 30 11.74 -8.81 -0.63
CA PHE A 30 11.03 -8.27 -1.80
C PHE A 30 9.55 -8.02 -1.51
N ARG A 31 8.85 -9.00 -0.91
CA ARG A 31 7.43 -8.86 -0.56
C ARG A 31 7.17 -7.76 0.46
N THR A 32 8.02 -7.63 1.48
CA THR A 32 7.90 -6.56 2.47
C THR A 32 8.08 -5.20 1.81
N ARG A 33 9.06 -5.04 0.91
CA ARG A 33 9.24 -3.79 0.15
C ARG A 33 8.03 -3.45 -0.70
N GLU A 34 7.49 -4.44 -1.43
CA GLU A 34 6.28 -4.25 -2.23
C GLU A 34 5.07 -3.87 -1.37
N GLN A 35 4.89 -4.54 -0.23
CA GLN A 35 3.82 -4.22 0.72
C GLN A 35 3.92 -2.78 1.25
N LEU A 36 5.13 -2.34 1.65
CA LEU A 36 5.34 -0.97 2.13
C LEU A 36 5.06 0.08 1.04
N VAL A 37 5.46 -0.20 -0.21
CA VAL A 37 5.15 0.68 -1.36
C VAL A 37 3.64 0.77 -1.59
N ASN A 38 2.92 -0.36 -1.51
CA ASN A 38 1.47 -0.39 -1.66
C ASN A 38 0.78 0.36 -0.53
N GLN A 39 1.16 0.12 0.73
CA GLN A 39 0.62 0.82 1.90
C GLN A 39 0.82 2.33 1.78
N ARG A 40 2.02 2.78 1.43
CA ARG A 40 2.30 4.21 1.22
C ARG A 40 1.42 4.80 0.11
N THR A 41 1.24 4.06 -0.99
CA THR A 41 0.38 4.49 -2.10
C THR A 41 -1.09 4.56 -1.69
N GLU A 42 -1.57 3.63 -0.86
CA GLU A 42 -2.93 3.63 -0.32
C GLU A 42 -3.18 4.85 0.59
N LEU A 43 -2.25 5.17 1.50
CA LEU A 43 -2.34 6.34 2.37
C LEU A 43 -2.41 7.65 1.56
N VAL A 44 -1.55 7.81 0.55
CA VAL A 44 -1.57 8.98 -0.35
C VAL A 44 -2.91 9.08 -1.10
N ASN A 45 -3.47 7.95 -1.53
CA ASN A 45 -4.77 7.93 -2.19
C ASN A 45 -5.92 8.27 -1.24
N ALA A 46 -5.88 7.80 0.02
CA ALA A 46 -6.86 8.15 1.04
C ALA A 46 -6.81 9.66 1.35
N LEU A 47 -5.62 10.22 1.57
CA LEU A 47 -5.42 11.66 1.77
C LEU A 47 -6.01 12.47 0.61
N ARG A 48 -5.68 12.09 -0.63
CA ARG A 48 -6.22 12.75 -1.83
C ARG A 48 -7.73 12.62 -1.94
N ALA A 49 -8.31 11.49 -1.55
CA ALA A 49 -9.76 11.27 -1.59
C ALA A 49 -10.48 12.16 -0.56
N HIS A 50 -9.98 12.23 0.68
CA HIS A 50 -10.54 13.12 1.70
C HIS A 50 -10.52 14.57 1.25
N LEU A 51 -9.36 15.06 0.75
CA LEU A 51 -9.26 16.43 0.25
C LEU A 51 -10.20 16.70 -0.94
N TYR A 52 -10.39 15.72 -1.81
CA TYR A 52 -11.32 15.83 -2.95
C TYR A 52 -12.78 16.02 -2.52
N GLU A 53 -13.23 15.37 -1.43
CA GLU A 53 -14.58 15.55 -0.88
C GLU A 53 -14.88 17.00 -0.47
N PHE A 54 -13.84 17.78 -0.16
CA PHE A 54 -13.93 19.21 0.18
C PHE A 54 -13.53 20.12 -0.99
N GLY A 55 -13.48 19.59 -2.21
CA GLY A 55 -13.23 20.37 -3.43
C GLY A 55 -11.76 20.61 -3.79
N TYR A 56 -10.82 20.06 -3.02
CA TYR A 56 -9.39 20.18 -3.30
C TYR A 56 -8.93 19.11 -4.29
N VAL A 57 -8.82 19.50 -5.56
CA VAL A 57 -8.41 18.58 -6.63
C VAL A 57 -6.89 18.59 -6.80
N ALA A 58 -6.27 17.42 -6.65
CA ALA A 58 -4.86 17.19 -6.91
C ALA A 58 -4.65 16.05 -7.93
N PRO A 59 -3.60 16.10 -8.76
CA PRO A 59 -3.30 15.01 -9.68
C PRO A 59 -2.92 13.72 -8.92
N GLN A 60 -3.05 12.57 -9.59
CA GLN A 60 -2.68 11.29 -9.00
C GLN A 60 -1.16 11.14 -8.88
N GLY A 61 -0.71 10.43 -7.84
CA GLY A 61 0.66 9.99 -7.67
C GLY A 61 1.39 10.63 -6.49
N ILE A 62 2.42 9.93 -6.00
CA ILE A 62 3.18 10.30 -4.79
C ILE A 62 3.94 11.62 -4.92
N GLY A 63 4.27 12.05 -6.15
CA GLY A 63 4.96 13.32 -6.41
C GLY A 63 4.16 14.56 -6.03
N HIS A 64 2.87 14.43 -5.74
CA HIS A 64 2.00 15.52 -5.32
C HIS A 64 1.76 15.55 -3.81
N LEU A 65 2.39 14.67 -3.03
CA LEU A 65 2.21 14.61 -1.57
C LEU A 65 2.45 15.97 -0.90
N ARG A 66 3.54 16.65 -1.26
CA ARG A 66 3.86 17.98 -0.73
C ARG A 66 2.72 18.99 -0.93
N ARG A 67 2.09 18.97 -2.11
CA ARG A 67 0.96 19.85 -2.41
C ARG A 67 -0.27 19.50 -1.57
N LEU A 68 -0.49 18.21 -1.29
CA LEU A 68 -1.56 17.78 -0.39
C LEU A 68 -1.29 18.25 1.04
N ALA A 69 -0.04 18.14 1.52
CA ALA A 69 0.38 18.64 2.82
C ALA A 69 0.18 20.15 2.96
N GLU A 70 0.59 20.92 1.94
CA GLU A 70 0.38 22.38 1.91
C GLU A 70 -1.10 22.78 2.06
N ILE A 71 -2.04 21.97 1.54
CA ILE A 71 -3.49 22.21 1.73
C ILE A 71 -3.92 21.93 3.17
N VAL A 72 -3.39 20.87 3.78
CA VAL A 72 -3.71 20.45 5.16
C VAL A 72 -3.09 21.39 6.19
N GLU A 73 -1.99 22.05 5.87
CA GLU A 73 -1.33 23.04 6.73
C GLU A 73 -1.92 24.45 6.57
N ASP A 74 -2.62 24.74 5.47
CA ASP A 74 -3.21 26.04 5.21
C ASP A 74 -4.44 26.29 6.10
N GLU A 75 -4.30 27.15 7.10
CA GLU A 75 -5.40 27.57 8.01
C GLU A 75 -6.53 28.30 7.27
N SER A 76 -6.27 28.85 6.08
CA SER A 76 -7.29 29.49 5.25
C SER A 76 -8.09 28.50 4.39
N ALA A 77 -7.66 27.24 4.33
CA ALA A 77 -8.42 26.17 3.69
C ALA A 77 -9.74 25.91 4.42
N ASP A 78 -10.84 25.84 3.67
CA ASP A 78 -12.18 25.48 4.15
C ASP A 78 -12.26 23.96 4.39
N LEU A 79 -11.49 23.50 5.37
CA LEU A 79 -11.45 22.12 5.84
C LEU A 79 -11.97 22.06 7.27
N PRO A 80 -13.01 21.25 7.55
CA PRO A 80 -13.43 20.99 8.92
C PRO A 80 -12.29 20.44 9.77
N ASP A 81 -12.21 20.84 11.04
CA ASP A 81 -11.11 20.46 11.94
C ASP A 81 -10.86 18.95 12.00
N LEU A 82 -11.93 18.15 12.11
CA LEU A 82 -11.82 16.68 12.12
C LEU A 82 -11.19 16.10 10.85
N VAL A 83 -11.43 16.74 9.71
CA VAL A 83 -10.85 16.34 8.41
C VAL A 83 -9.37 16.73 8.37
N ARG A 84 -9.03 17.91 8.90
CA ARG A 84 -7.64 18.35 9.03
C ARG A 84 -6.87 17.40 9.94
N ASP A 85 -7.45 16.97 11.06
CA ASP A 85 -6.85 16.04 12.00
C ASP A 85 -6.54 14.68 11.34
N ILE A 86 -7.53 14.08 10.65
CA ILE A 86 -7.31 12.78 9.99
C ILE A 86 -6.33 12.89 8.82
N CYS A 87 -6.37 13.97 8.05
CA CYS A 87 -5.41 14.21 6.97
C CYS A 87 -3.99 14.43 7.49
N SER A 88 -3.84 15.10 8.64
CA SER A 88 -2.54 15.28 9.30
C SER A 88 -2.00 13.94 9.82
N ALA A 89 -2.85 13.12 10.44
CA ALA A 89 -2.48 11.78 10.85
C ALA A 89 -2.05 10.90 9.64
N LEU A 90 -2.74 11.01 8.50
CA LEU A 90 -2.32 10.30 7.29
C LEU A 90 -0.96 10.77 6.76
N LEU A 91 -0.64 12.07 6.88
CA LEU A 91 0.67 12.61 6.49
C LEU A 91 1.78 12.06 7.39
N ASP A 92 1.55 12.03 8.70
CA ASP A 92 2.51 11.49 9.68
C ASP A 92 2.86 10.02 9.37
N GLU A 93 1.89 9.20 8.92
CA GLU A 93 2.17 7.79 8.60
C GLU A 93 2.83 7.59 7.21
N ILE A 94 2.86 8.62 6.36
CA ILE A 94 3.49 8.56 5.02
C ILE A 94 4.98 8.93 5.07
N ASP A 95 5.39 9.75 6.03
CA ASP A 95 6.77 10.23 6.24
C ASP A 95 7.65 9.23 7.01
#